data_AF-X1ND80-F1
#
_entry.id   AF-X1ND80-F1
#
_cell.length_a   1.000
_cell.length_b   1.000
_cell.length_c   1.000
_cell.angle_alpha   90.00
_cell.angle_beta   90.00
_cell.angle_gamma   90.00
#
_symmetry.space_group_name_H-M   'P 1'
#
loop_
_entity.id
_entity.type
_entity.pdbx_description
1 polymer ?
#
loop_
_entity_poly.entity_id
_entity_poly.type
_entity_poly.pdbx_seq_one_letter_code
_entity_poly.pdbx_strand_id
1 'polypeptide(L)'
;SVVYFLKLSIEKNQIVKSTQLYWLTTNKDIFTGEYFWYYSPLKTHADMSLIRKMPGTHIDVVSNVQRINNIYYATVKITNSGEYLAFFIWIKLYNKNTNKIIAPVFWSDNCVSLFPSESVQIKAMILGDFTNGDIIVKTEGWNC
;
A
#
# COMPACT_ATOMS: atom_id res chain seq x y z
N SER A 1 26.14 0.20 0.50
CA SER A 1 24.98 0.36 1.38
C SER A 1 24.11 -0.90 1.30
N VAL A 2 23.40 -1.25 2.36
CA VAL A 2 22.39 -2.33 2.35
C VAL A 2 21.03 -1.71 2.63
N VAL A 3 20.00 -2.15 1.91
CA VAL A 3 18.60 -1.84 2.20
C VAL A 3 17.96 -3.06 2.85
N TYR A 4 17.17 -2.84 3.90
CA TYR A 4 16.48 -3.88 4.63
C TYR A 4 15.07 -3.42 5.02
N PHE A 5 14.20 -4.38 5.34
CA PHE A 5 12.84 -4.12 5.78
C PHE A 5 12.67 -4.44 7.26
N LEU A 6 11.93 -3.61 7.98
CA LEU A 6 11.51 -3.83 9.35
C LEU A 6 9.98 -3.87 9.40
N LYS A 7 9.42 -5.02 9.78
CA LYS A 7 7.99 -5.19 10.01
C LYS A 7 7.70 -5.12 11.50
N LEU A 8 6.81 -4.21 11.90
CA LEU A 8 6.34 -4.07 13.26
C LEU A 8 4.83 -4.31 13.31
N SER A 9 4.37 -5.07 14.29
CA SER A 9 2.95 -5.37 14.48
C SER A 9 2.52 -5.09 15.92
N ILE A 10 1.30 -4.57 16.07
CA ILE A 10 0.64 -4.38 17.37
C ILE A 10 -0.47 -5.40 17.47
N GLU A 11 -0.48 -6.18 18.55
CA GLU A 11 -1.47 -7.23 18.79
C GLU A 11 -2.28 -6.96 20.05
N LYS A 12 -3.56 -7.34 20.02
CA LYS A 12 -4.43 -7.37 21.20
C LYS A 12 -5.22 -8.67 21.19
N ASN A 13 -5.13 -9.45 22.26
CA ASN A 13 -5.78 -10.77 22.40
C ASN A 13 -5.45 -11.72 21.23
N GLN A 14 -4.17 -11.82 20.85
CA GLN A 14 -3.69 -12.64 19.71
C GLN A 14 -4.26 -12.23 18.33
N ILE A 15 -4.85 -11.03 18.24
CA ILE A 15 -5.34 -10.47 16.99
C ILE A 15 -4.46 -9.27 16.64
N VAL A 16 -3.81 -9.32 15.48
CA VAL A 16 -3.09 -8.19 14.90
C VAL A 16 -4.05 -7.03 14.67
N LYS A 17 -3.73 -5.88 15.25
CA LYS A 17 -4.51 -4.62 15.16
C LYS A 17 -3.89 -3.62 14.20
N SER A 18 -2.57 -3.67 14.03
CA SER A 18 -1.85 -2.83 13.09
C SER A 18 -0.55 -3.51 12.69
N THR A 19 -0.12 -3.26 11.47
CA THR A 19 1.16 -3.70 10.92
C THR A 19 1.75 -2.53 10.16
N GLN A 20 3.04 -2.25 10.36
CA GLN A 20 3.78 -1.27 9.61
C GLN A 20 5.07 -1.85 9.07
N LEU A 21 5.40 -1.52 7.83
CA LEU A 21 6.64 -1.90 7.18
C LEU A 21 7.48 -0.66 6.91
N TYR A 22 8.72 -0.69 7.38
CA TYR A 22 9.73 0.34 7.11
C TYR A 22 10.78 -0.23 6.16
N TRP A 23 11.20 0.55 5.17
CA TRP A 23 12.37 0.27 4.35
C TRP A 23 13.51 1.20 4.79
N LEU A 24 14.61 0.60 5.23
CA LEU A 24 15.70 1.26 5.91
C LEU A 24 17.02 0.95 5.19
N THR A 25 18.02 1.79 5.40
CA THR A 25 19.33 1.65 4.77
C THR A 25 20.46 1.89 5.75
N THR A 26 21.60 1.25 5.52
CA THR A 26 22.79 1.45 6.37
C THR A 26 23.52 2.76 6.07
N ASN A 27 23.42 3.28 4.84
CA ASN A 27 23.84 4.63 4.52
C ASN A 27 22.72 5.61 4.86
N LYS A 28 22.85 6.37 5.94
CA LYS A 28 21.77 7.22 6.49
C LYS A 28 21.87 8.66 6.02
N ASP A 29 20.76 9.36 6.10
CA ASP A 29 20.75 10.82 6.09
C ASP A 29 21.59 11.35 7.26
N ILE A 30 22.50 12.29 6.98
CA ILE A 30 23.26 13.01 8.00
C ILE A 30 23.04 14.49 7.76
N PHE A 31 22.56 15.22 8.75
CA PHE A 31 22.36 16.66 8.66
C PHE A 31 23.68 17.41 8.73
N THR A 32 23.76 18.58 8.09
CA THR A 32 24.96 19.44 8.19
C THR A 32 25.09 20.10 9.56
N GLY A 33 23.98 20.24 10.30
CA GLY A 33 23.87 21.01 11.54
C GLY A 33 23.41 22.46 11.31
N GLU A 34 23.30 22.90 10.06
CA GLU A 34 22.70 24.19 9.70
C GLU A 34 21.16 24.07 9.70
N TYR A 35 20.47 25.18 9.96
CA TYR A 35 19.01 25.22 10.05
C TYR A 35 18.45 26.48 9.39
N PHE A 36 17.51 26.29 8.46
CA PHE A 36 16.62 27.32 7.95
C PHE A 36 15.25 27.15 8.58
N TRP A 37 14.45 28.23 8.68
CA TRP A 37 13.12 28.18 9.31
C TRP A 37 12.16 27.15 8.68
N TYR A 38 12.41 26.74 7.44
CA TYR A 38 11.59 25.81 6.66
C TYR A 38 12.30 24.49 6.31
N TYR A 39 13.60 24.35 6.60
CA TYR A 39 14.40 23.23 6.07
C TYR A 39 15.71 23.02 6.84
N SER A 40 16.15 21.76 6.94
CA SER A 40 17.46 21.39 7.49
C SER A 40 18.27 20.63 6.42
N PRO A 41 19.36 21.21 5.90
CA PRO A 41 20.16 20.59 4.85
C PRO A 41 20.84 19.28 5.29
N LEU A 42 20.92 18.37 4.33
CA LEU A 42 21.58 17.08 4.46
C LEU A 42 23.00 17.14 3.87
N LYS A 43 23.97 16.63 4.64
CA LYS A 43 25.35 16.37 4.23
C LYS A 43 25.47 15.08 3.43
N THR A 44 24.73 14.05 3.85
CA THR A 44 24.63 12.78 3.13
C THR A 44 23.17 12.38 3.02
N HIS A 45 22.85 11.60 1.99
CA HIS A 45 21.51 11.12 1.73
C HIS A 45 21.41 9.61 1.97
N ALA A 46 20.27 9.18 2.49
CA ALA A 46 19.92 7.79 2.59
C ALA A 46 19.93 7.13 1.20
N ASP A 47 20.70 6.06 1.03
CA ASP A 47 20.76 5.35 -0.25
C ASP A 47 19.79 4.17 -0.26
N MET A 48 18.65 4.37 -0.94
CA MET A 48 17.61 3.37 -1.17
C MET A 48 17.66 2.76 -2.57
N SER A 49 18.75 2.94 -3.31
CA SER A 49 18.83 2.53 -4.72
C SER A 49 18.57 1.05 -4.97
N LEU A 50 18.85 0.18 -4.00
CA LEU A 50 18.61 -1.26 -4.10
C LEU A 50 17.12 -1.62 -4.19
N ILE A 51 16.20 -0.75 -3.75
CA ILE A 51 14.75 -0.96 -3.92
C ILE A 51 14.38 -1.10 -5.41
N ARG A 52 15.11 -0.42 -6.31
CA ARG A 52 14.91 -0.55 -7.77
C ARG A 52 15.30 -1.92 -8.33
N LYS A 53 16.07 -2.70 -7.58
CA LYS A 53 16.54 -4.03 -7.97
C LYS A 53 15.75 -5.15 -7.28
N MET A 54 14.65 -4.83 -6.60
CA MET A 54 13.80 -5.84 -6.00
C MET A 54 13.33 -6.83 -7.08
N PRO A 55 13.41 -8.14 -6.83
CA PRO A 55 12.85 -9.13 -7.75
C PRO A 55 11.34 -8.94 -7.86
N GLY A 56 10.80 -9.20 -9.05
CA GLY A 56 9.36 -9.23 -9.26
C GLY A 56 8.71 -10.35 -8.44
N THR A 57 7.47 -10.12 -8.01
CA THR A 57 6.63 -11.13 -7.35
C THR A 57 5.22 -11.12 -7.94
N HIS A 58 4.39 -12.06 -7.52
CA HIS A 58 3.01 -12.19 -7.98
C HIS A 58 2.05 -12.01 -6.80
N ILE A 59 0.92 -11.35 -7.08
CA ILE A 59 -0.17 -11.20 -6.13
C ILE A 59 -1.46 -11.75 -6.74
N ASP A 60 -2.24 -12.43 -5.92
CA ASP A 60 -3.59 -12.86 -6.27
C ASP A 60 -4.59 -11.89 -5.64
N VAL A 61 -5.53 -11.42 -6.46
CA VAL A 61 -6.53 -10.42 -6.05
C VAL A 61 -7.92 -10.98 -6.24
N VAL A 62 -8.69 -11.02 -5.16
CA VAL A 62 -10.11 -11.36 -5.17
C VAL A 62 -10.88 -10.17 -4.64
N SER A 63 -11.82 -9.64 -5.43
CA SER A 63 -12.62 -8.49 -5.04
C SER A 63 -14.11 -8.74 -5.18
N ASN A 64 -14.88 -8.17 -4.26
CA ASN A 64 -16.34 -8.10 -4.35
C ASN A 64 -16.81 -6.66 -4.09
N VAL A 65 -17.86 -6.24 -4.78
CA VAL A 65 -18.50 -4.95 -4.60
C VAL A 65 -19.98 -5.18 -4.35
N GLN A 66 -20.48 -4.60 -3.25
CA GLN A 66 -21.89 -4.64 -2.90
C GLN A 66 -22.43 -3.23 -2.71
N ARG A 67 -23.71 -3.05 -3.04
CA ARG A 67 -24.43 -1.80 -2.78
C ARG A 67 -25.41 -2.00 -1.63
N ILE A 68 -25.35 -1.11 -0.65
CA ILE A 68 -26.32 -1.05 0.45
C ILE A 68 -26.81 0.40 0.50
N ASN A 69 -28.10 0.60 0.23
CA ASN A 69 -28.70 1.95 0.06
C ASN A 69 -27.94 2.77 -1.01
N ASN A 70 -27.51 3.98 -0.67
CA ASN A 70 -26.72 4.85 -1.54
C ASN A 70 -25.20 4.75 -1.28
N ILE A 71 -24.72 3.59 -0.81
CA ILE A 71 -23.30 3.38 -0.52
C ILE A 71 -22.82 2.09 -1.19
N TYR A 72 -21.65 2.17 -1.83
CA TYR A 72 -20.93 1.01 -2.35
C TYR A 72 -19.82 0.61 -1.39
N TYR A 73 -19.77 -0.68 -1.07
CA TYR A 73 -18.73 -1.29 -0.27
C TYR A 73 -17.93 -2.25 -1.13
N ALA A 74 -16.64 -1.97 -1.30
CA ALA A 74 -15.70 -2.90 -1.92
C ALA A 74 -14.98 -3.68 -0.83
N THR A 75 -14.78 -4.98 -1.05
CA THR A 75 -13.90 -5.83 -0.26
C THR A 75 -12.86 -6.43 -1.21
N VAL A 76 -11.58 -6.23 -0.91
CA VAL A 76 -10.45 -6.69 -1.72
C VAL A 76 -9.56 -7.56 -0.84
N LYS A 77 -9.45 -8.84 -1.17
CA LYS A 77 -8.46 -9.74 -0.59
C LYS A 77 -7.26 -9.81 -1.52
N ILE A 78 -6.08 -9.53 -0.98
CA ILE A 78 -4.81 -9.64 -1.69
C ILE A 78 -3.96 -10.68 -0.99
N THR A 79 -3.39 -11.59 -1.75
CA THR A 79 -2.46 -12.62 -1.28
C THR A 79 -1.15 -12.48 -2.04
N ASN A 80 -0.01 -12.47 -1.36
CA ASN A 80 1.27 -12.62 -2.04
C ASN A 80 1.50 -14.09 -2.36
N SER A 81 1.30 -14.47 -3.63
CA SER A 81 1.46 -15.84 -4.14
C SER A 81 2.87 -16.12 -4.65
N GLY A 82 3.76 -15.13 -4.68
CA GLY A 82 5.16 -15.30 -5.05
C GLY A 82 6.11 -15.51 -3.86
N GLU A 83 7.40 -15.69 -4.19
CA GLU A 83 8.46 -16.01 -3.23
C GLU A 83 9.15 -14.78 -2.64
N TYR A 84 8.86 -13.58 -3.15
CA TYR A 84 9.47 -12.33 -2.72
C TYR A 84 8.44 -11.39 -2.10
N LEU A 85 8.90 -10.44 -1.29
CA LEU A 85 8.06 -9.37 -0.71
C LEU A 85 7.30 -8.64 -1.82
N ALA A 86 5.96 -8.61 -1.73
CA ALA A 86 5.12 -7.75 -2.55
C ALA A 86 5.08 -6.38 -1.88
N PHE A 87 5.80 -5.42 -2.46
CA PHE A 87 6.10 -4.15 -1.82
C PHE A 87 5.20 -3.03 -2.31
N PHE A 88 4.65 -2.28 -1.35
CA PHE A 88 3.89 -1.04 -1.56
C PHE A 88 2.73 -1.16 -2.56
N ILE A 89 1.85 -2.13 -2.31
CA ILE A 89 0.65 -2.39 -3.12
C ILE A 89 -0.38 -1.29 -2.88
N TRP A 90 -0.70 -0.56 -3.93
CA TRP A 90 -1.71 0.47 -3.96
C TRP A 90 -2.98 -0.05 -4.65
N ILE A 91 -4.11 0.07 -3.97
CA ILE A 91 -5.43 -0.29 -4.49
C ILE A 91 -6.17 0.97 -4.92
N LYS A 92 -6.72 0.92 -6.13
CA LYS A 92 -7.53 1.98 -6.73
C LYS A 92 -8.85 1.41 -7.24
N LEU A 93 -9.89 2.23 -7.17
CA LEU A 93 -11.18 1.94 -7.78
C LEU A 93 -11.33 2.79 -9.04
N TYR A 94 -11.72 2.15 -10.13
CA TYR A 94 -11.98 2.81 -11.39
C TYR A 94 -13.42 2.58 -11.82
N ASN A 95 -13.97 3.55 -12.54
CA ASN A 95 -15.20 3.33 -13.27
C ASN A 95 -14.91 2.47 -14.50
N LYS A 96 -15.59 1.35 -14.65
CA LYS A 96 -15.33 0.35 -15.70
C LYS A 96 -15.50 0.91 -17.11
N ASN A 97 -16.47 1.80 -17.31
CA ASN A 97 -16.82 2.31 -18.63
C ASN A 97 -15.91 3.45 -19.06
N THR A 98 -15.57 4.35 -18.14
CA THR A 98 -14.76 5.55 -18.43
C THR A 98 -13.28 5.37 -18.16
N ASN A 99 -12.90 4.31 -17.44
CA ASN A 99 -11.55 4.07 -16.92
C ASN A 99 -10.98 5.25 -16.12
N LYS A 100 -11.85 6.07 -15.52
CA LYS A 100 -11.45 7.15 -14.59
C LYS A 100 -11.41 6.64 -13.16
N ILE A 101 -10.49 7.17 -12.36
CA ILE A 101 -10.41 6.87 -10.93
C ILE A 101 -11.67 7.39 -10.23
N ILE A 102 -12.22 6.58 -9.33
CA ILE A 102 -13.35 6.96 -8.49
C ILE A 102 -12.79 7.60 -7.23
N ALA A 103 -13.29 8.78 -6.89
CA ALA A 103 -12.92 9.50 -5.68
C ALA A 103 -14.09 10.40 -5.20
N PRO A 104 -14.22 10.65 -3.88
CA PRO A 104 -13.42 10.09 -2.78
C PRO A 104 -13.75 8.62 -2.48
N VAL A 105 -12.77 7.90 -1.92
CA VAL A 105 -12.93 6.53 -1.40
C VAL A 105 -12.35 6.45 -0.01
N PHE A 106 -13.11 5.91 0.94
CA PHE A 106 -12.64 5.68 2.31
C PHE A 106 -12.14 4.24 2.43
N TRP A 107 -10.84 4.08 2.69
CA TRP A 107 -10.20 2.79 2.79
C TRP A 107 -9.97 2.40 4.25
N SER A 108 -10.13 1.12 4.59
CA SER A 108 -9.71 0.59 5.89
C SER A 108 -8.20 0.53 6.04
N ASP A 109 -7.50 0.34 4.91
CA ASP A 109 -6.04 0.33 4.77
C ASP A 109 -5.68 0.50 3.28
N ASN A 110 -4.47 0.92 2.95
CA ASN A 110 -3.96 1.00 1.58
C ASN A 110 -2.42 1.15 1.60
N CYS A 111 -1.76 0.99 0.46
CA CYS A 111 -0.29 1.04 0.36
C CYS A 111 0.39 -0.02 1.24
N VAL A 112 -0.18 -1.24 1.25
CA VAL A 112 0.25 -2.36 2.10
C VAL A 112 1.41 -3.12 1.47
N SER A 113 2.14 -3.88 2.28
CA SER A 113 3.19 -4.79 1.79
C SER A 113 3.01 -6.16 2.44
N LEU A 114 3.21 -7.22 1.67
CA LEU A 114 2.91 -8.60 2.08
C LEU A 114 4.14 -9.48 1.88
N PHE A 115 4.60 -10.15 2.94
CA PHE A 115 5.60 -11.22 2.81
C PHE A 115 5.00 -12.42 2.06
N PRO A 116 5.83 -13.35 1.56
CA PRO A 116 5.35 -14.54 0.86
C PRO A 116 4.26 -15.26 1.66
N SER A 117 3.19 -15.69 0.98
CA SER A 117 2.00 -16.34 1.56
C SER A 117 1.13 -15.47 2.48
N GLU A 118 1.52 -14.23 2.80
CA GLU A 118 0.66 -13.34 3.59
C GLU A 118 -0.55 -12.88 2.80
N SER A 119 -1.66 -12.70 3.51
CA SER A 119 -2.92 -12.18 2.96
C SER A 119 -3.40 -11.00 3.78
N VAL A 120 -4.08 -10.07 3.11
CA VAL A 120 -4.82 -8.98 3.76
C VAL A 120 -6.18 -8.80 3.09
N GLN A 121 -7.18 -8.41 3.90
CA GLN A 121 -8.48 -8.01 3.40
C GLN A 121 -8.70 -6.53 3.68
N ILE A 122 -8.88 -5.77 2.61
CA ILE A 122 -9.07 -4.32 2.63
C ILE A 122 -10.50 -4.00 2.24
N LYS A 123 -11.13 -3.08 2.97
CA LYS A 123 -12.47 -2.59 2.71
C LYS A 123 -12.42 -1.16 2.20
N ALA A 124 -13.30 -0.84 1.26
CA ALA A 124 -13.47 0.50 0.75
C ALA A 124 -14.94 0.90 0.81
N MET A 125 -15.22 2.18 1.05
CA MET A 125 -16.55 2.77 1.03
C MET A 125 -16.58 3.95 0.05
N ILE A 126 -17.63 4.01 -0.76
CA ILE A 126 -17.86 5.06 -1.77
C ILE A 126 -19.32 5.49 -1.66
N LEU A 127 -19.58 6.80 -1.60
CA LEU A 127 -20.96 7.30 -1.70
C LEU A 127 -21.46 7.17 -3.15
N GLY A 128 -22.72 6.79 -3.32
CA GLY A 128 -23.32 6.51 -4.63
C GLY A 128 -23.30 7.71 -5.58
N ASP A 129 -23.19 8.93 -5.04
CA ASP A 129 -23.12 10.16 -5.83
C ASP A 129 -21.83 10.26 -6.66
N PHE A 130 -20.80 9.46 -6.33
CA PHE A 130 -19.51 9.45 -7.03
C PHE A 130 -19.35 8.30 -8.03
N THR A 131 -20.32 7.40 -8.14
CA THR A 131 -20.24 6.25 -9.06
C THR A 131 -21.60 5.67 -9.41
N ASN A 132 -21.78 5.29 -10.68
CA ASN A 132 -22.98 4.63 -11.18
C ASN A 132 -23.03 3.12 -10.85
N GLY A 133 -22.03 2.58 -10.15
CA GLY A 133 -21.95 1.18 -9.72
C GLY A 133 -21.07 0.28 -10.59
N ASP A 134 -20.59 0.78 -11.73
CA ASP A 134 -19.66 0.07 -12.60
C ASP A 134 -18.23 0.19 -12.07
N ILE A 135 -17.92 -0.50 -10.97
CA ILE A 135 -16.64 -0.39 -10.25
C ILE A 135 -15.72 -1.55 -10.65
N ILE A 136 -14.48 -1.22 -11.02
CA ILE A 136 -13.38 -2.18 -11.17
C ILE A 136 -12.27 -1.87 -10.17
N VAL A 137 -11.76 -2.92 -9.52
CA VAL A 137 -10.60 -2.84 -8.63
C VAL A 137 -9.34 -3.02 -9.45
N LYS A 138 -8.37 -2.12 -9.26
CA LYS A 138 -7.01 -2.25 -9.79
C LYS A 138 -6.01 -2.20 -8.66
N THR A 139 -4.99 -3.04 -8.74
CA THR A 139 -3.87 -3.09 -7.81
C THR A 139 -2.58 -2.84 -8.57
N GLU A 140 -1.68 -2.04 -7.99
CA GLU A 140 -0.36 -1.77 -8.52
C GLU A 140 0.63 -1.88 -7.36
N GLY A 141 1.66 -2.71 -7.47
CA GLY A 141 2.76 -2.76 -6.51
C GLY A 141 4.04 -2.14 -7.07
N TRP A 142 5.02 -1.93 -6.21
CA TRP A 142 6.36 -1.54 -6.66
C TRP A 142 7.01 -2.62 -7.55
N ASN A 143 6.78 -3.89 -7.21
CA ASN A 143 7.39 -5.04 -7.87
C ASN A 143 6.37 -6.16 -8.20
N CYS A 144 5.08 -5.83 -8.34
CA CYS A 144 4.00 -6.76 -8.72
C CYS A 144 2.84 -6.04 -9.42
#